data_AF-A0A7X9NJC6-F1
#
_entry.id   AF-A0A7X9NJC6-F1
#
_cell.length_a   1.000
_cell.length_b   1.000
_cell.length_c   1.000
_cell.angle_alpha   90.00
_cell.angle_beta   90.00
_cell.angle_gamma   90.00
#
_symmetry.space_group_name_H-M   'P 1'
#
loop_
_entity.id
_entity.type
_entity.pdbx_description
1 polymer ?
#
loop_
_entity_poly.entity_id
_entity_poly.type
_entity_poly.pdbx_seq_one_letter_code
_entity_poly.pdbx_strand_id
1 'polypeptide(L)'
;MEFKYDPQNRRLIEGWNLIFYDTEDTIHLSMEEYEQLAFDFNWNGMIDCAFRTYHRGIEAGYKELIPLLGELYEQNDDLENAYLCYLEAALINDLNGIKNLSRMYKKGIYVQKDEKKAKKLNMLSKKR
;
A
#
# COMPACT_ATOMS: atom_id res chain seq x y z
N MET A 1 6.22 -33.06 11.38
CA MET A 1 6.08 -31.99 12.38
C MET A 1 4.75 -31.32 12.06
N GLU A 2 3.68 -31.69 12.77
CA GLU A 2 2.34 -31.14 12.52
C GLU A 2 2.36 -29.66 12.86
N PHE A 3 2.13 -28.81 11.85
CA PHE A 3 1.76 -27.42 12.08
C PHE A 3 0.45 -27.44 12.87
N LYS A 4 0.53 -27.22 14.19
CA LYS A 4 -0.64 -27.01 15.04
C LYS A 4 -1.54 -25.98 14.35
N TYR A 5 -2.83 -26.30 14.26
CA TYR A 5 -3.87 -25.47 13.70
C TYR A 5 -3.77 -24.04 14.27
N ASP A 6 -3.21 -23.13 13.48
CA ASP A 6 -3.15 -21.71 13.79
C ASP A 6 -4.30 -21.04 13.01
N PRO A 7 -5.33 -20.54 13.69
CA PRO A 7 -6.44 -19.84 13.05
C PRO A 7 -5.99 -18.65 12.19
N GLN A 8 -4.84 -18.02 12.51
CA GLN A 8 -4.27 -16.93 11.71
C GLN A 8 -3.76 -17.44 10.36
N ASN A 9 -3.06 -18.59 10.36
CA ASN A 9 -2.63 -19.23 9.11
C ASN A 9 -3.82 -19.64 8.24
N ARG A 10 -4.96 -20.02 8.81
CA ARG A 10 -6.16 -20.36 8.03
C ARG A 10 -6.69 -19.16 7.24
N ARG A 11 -6.80 -17.98 7.85
CA ARG A 11 -7.32 -16.77 7.17
C ARG A 11 -6.38 -16.29 6.07
N LEU A 12 -5.08 -16.33 6.32
CA LEU A 12 -4.08 -15.99 5.31
C LEU A 12 -4.11 -16.96 4.13
N ILE A 13 -4.29 -18.27 4.36
CA ILE A 13 -4.46 -19.26 3.29
C ILE A 13 -5.75 -19.01 2.50
N GLU A 14 -6.86 -18.73 3.19
CA GLU A 14 -8.13 -18.39 2.53
C GLU A 14 -7.96 -17.12 1.68
N GLY A 15 -7.43 -16.03 2.24
CA GLY A 15 -7.14 -14.79 1.52
C GLY A 15 -6.22 -14.99 0.32
N TRP A 16 -5.14 -15.78 0.49
CA TRP A 16 -4.21 -16.10 -0.60
C TRP A 16 -4.93 -16.77 -1.77
N ASN A 17 -5.75 -17.79 -1.51
CA ASN A 17 -6.50 -18.48 -2.56
C ASN A 17 -7.49 -17.54 -3.26
N LEU A 18 -8.24 -16.73 -2.51
CA LEU A 18 -9.25 -15.83 -3.08
C LEU A 18 -8.61 -14.75 -3.98
N ILE A 19 -7.41 -14.28 -3.64
CA ILE A 19 -6.68 -13.28 -4.43
C ILE A 19 -5.98 -13.92 -5.63
N PHE A 20 -5.42 -15.12 -5.45
CA PHE A 20 -4.74 -15.85 -6.50
C PHE A 20 -5.69 -16.26 -7.63
N TYR A 21 -6.87 -16.77 -7.27
CA TYR A 21 -7.90 -17.18 -8.23
C TYR A 21 -8.84 -16.04 -8.65
N ASP A 22 -8.61 -14.82 -8.17
CA ASP A 22 -9.38 -13.60 -8.49
C ASP A 22 -10.89 -13.77 -8.30
N THR A 23 -11.27 -14.30 -7.13
CA THR A 23 -12.68 -14.56 -6.80
C THR A 23 -13.35 -13.31 -6.21
N GLU A 24 -14.62 -13.10 -6.55
CA GLU A 24 -15.45 -12.01 -5.99
C GLU A 24 -15.86 -12.22 -4.52
N ASP A 25 -15.58 -13.40 -3.95
CA ASP A 25 -15.90 -13.73 -2.56
C ASP A 25 -15.23 -12.76 -1.58
N THR A 26 -15.95 -12.38 -0.53
CA THR A 26 -15.45 -11.44 0.47
C THR A 26 -14.28 -12.02 1.27
N ILE A 27 -13.20 -11.24 1.41
CA ILE A 27 -12.07 -11.60 2.27
C ILE A 27 -12.18 -10.78 3.57
N HIS A 28 -12.06 -11.44 4.71
CA HIS A 28 -12.04 -10.81 6.04
C HIS A 28 -10.65 -10.88 6.65
N LEU A 29 -9.78 -9.94 6.28
CA LEU A 29 -8.44 -9.77 6.84
C LEU A 29 -8.35 -8.49 7.67
N SER A 30 -7.47 -8.48 8.67
CA SER A 30 -7.01 -7.25 9.29
C SER A 30 -6.11 -6.47 8.33
N MET A 31 -5.85 -5.20 8.66
CA MET A 31 -4.92 -4.36 7.89
C MET A 31 -3.52 -5.01 7.79
N GLU A 32 -3.02 -5.56 8.90
CA GLU A 32 -1.72 -6.22 8.96
C GLU A 32 -1.69 -7.51 8.12
N GLU A 33 -2.80 -8.25 8.08
CA GLU A 33 -2.93 -9.45 7.25
C GLU A 33 -2.95 -9.09 5.75
N TYR A 34 -3.60 -7.98 5.36
CA TYR A 34 -3.52 -7.47 3.99
C TYR A 34 -2.08 -7.07 3.61
N GLU A 35 -1.38 -6.36 4.49
CA GLU A 35 0.02 -5.98 4.26
C GLU A 35 0.92 -7.21 4.12
N GLN A 36 0.80 -8.18 5.03
CA GLN A 36 1.57 -9.42 4.99
C GLN A 36 1.33 -10.19 3.69
N LEU A 37 0.06 -10.32 3.27
CA LEU A 37 -0.30 -11.07 2.07
C LEU A 37 0.18 -10.36 0.79
N ALA A 38 0.07 -9.03 0.73
CA ALA A 38 0.58 -8.25 -0.39
C ALA A 38 2.11 -8.35 -0.49
N PHE A 39 2.81 -8.31 0.65
CA PHE A 39 4.25 -8.51 0.71
C PHE A 39 4.65 -9.90 0.22
N ASP A 40 3.96 -10.96 0.65
CA ASP A 40 4.22 -12.32 0.20
C ASP A 40 4.05 -12.46 -1.31
N PHE A 41 2.94 -11.95 -1.87
CA PHE A 41 2.74 -11.95 -3.32
C PHE A 41 3.84 -11.19 -4.07
N ASN A 42 4.22 -9.99 -3.59
CA ASN A 42 5.29 -9.22 -4.19
C ASN A 42 6.63 -9.97 -4.16
N TRP A 43 6.97 -10.57 -3.01
CA TRP A 43 8.20 -11.35 -2.84
C TRP A 43 8.26 -12.57 -3.77
N ASN A 44 7.11 -13.19 -4.05
CA ASN A 44 6.98 -14.31 -4.98
C ASN A 44 6.83 -13.87 -6.46
N GLY A 45 6.97 -12.58 -6.77
CA GLY A 45 6.85 -12.04 -8.13
C GLY A 45 5.42 -12.01 -8.68
N MET A 46 4.42 -12.26 -7.84
CA MET A 46 3.00 -12.21 -8.18
C MET A 46 2.47 -10.78 -8.01
N ILE A 47 3.01 -9.86 -8.82
CA ILE A 47 2.78 -8.41 -8.66
C ILE A 47 1.29 -8.05 -8.78
N ASP A 48 0.57 -8.65 -9.72
CA ASP A 48 -0.88 -8.42 -9.88
C ASP A 48 -1.68 -8.83 -8.64
N CYS A 49 -1.28 -9.94 -7.99
CA CYS A 49 -1.90 -10.36 -6.73
C CYS A 49 -1.60 -9.37 -5.60
N ALA A 50 -0.38 -8.83 -5.53
CA ALA A 50 -0.04 -7.81 -4.55
C ALA A 50 -0.88 -6.54 -4.74
N PHE A 51 -1.07 -6.09 -5.99
CA PHE A 51 -1.97 -4.98 -6.31
C PHE A 51 -3.40 -5.27 -5.89
N ARG A 52 -3.96 -6.42 -6.29
CA ARG A 52 -5.31 -6.85 -5.87
C ARG A 52 -5.44 -6.85 -4.35
N THR A 53 -4.43 -7.35 -3.64
CA THR A 53 -4.46 -7.41 -2.16
C THR A 53 -4.62 -6.03 -1.54
N TYR A 54 -3.79 -5.06 -1.96
CA TYR A 54 -3.90 -3.70 -1.46
C TYR A 54 -5.23 -3.04 -1.82
N HIS A 55 -5.70 -3.17 -3.07
CA HIS A 55 -6.98 -2.61 -3.49
C HIS A 55 -8.14 -3.15 -2.65
N ARG A 56 -8.19 -4.46 -2.42
CA ARG A 56 -9.21 -5.09 -1.57
C ARG A 56 -9.16 -4.61 -0.13
N GLY A 57 -7.96 -4.42 0.44
CA GLY A 57 -7.82 -3.86 1.79
C GLY A 57 -8.29 -2.41 1.89
N ILE A 58 -8.02 -1.60 0.86
CA ILE A 58 -8.47 -0.21 0.77
C ILE A 58 -10.00 -0.13 0.60
N GLU A 59 -10.59 -1.03 -0.17
CA GLU A 59 -12.06 -1.19 -0.32
C GLU A 59 -12.72 -1.67 0.98
N ALA A 60 -12.04 -2.50 1.77
CA ALA A 60 -12.46 -2.90 3.11
C ALA A 60 -12.36 -1.79 4.16
N GLY A 61 -11.81 -0.62 3.80
CA GLY A 61 -11.76 0.59 4.63
C GLY A 61 -10.39 0.89 5.25
N TYR A 62 -9.38 0.06 5.02
CA TYR A 62 -8.02 0.26 5.55
C TYR A 62 -7.23 1.24 4.69
N LYS A 63 -7.52 2.54 4.84
CA LYS A 63 -6.89 3.62 4.07
C LYS A 63 -5.40 3.79 4.36
N GLU A 64 -4.92 3.24 5.47
CA GLU A 64 -3.50 3.13 5.84
C GLU A 64 -2.68 2.33 4.82
N LEU A 65 -3.33 1.51 3.99
CA LEU A 65 -2.67 0.73 2.93
C LEU A 65 -2.36 1.54 1.65
N ILE A 66 -2.99 2.70 1.45
CA ILE A 66 -2.76 3.56 0.27
C ILE A 66 -1.27 3.89 0.05
N PRO A 67 -0.50 4.35 1.05
CA PRO A 67 0.94 4.59 0.85
C PRO A 67 1.71 3.33 0.44
N LEU A 68 1.33 2.15 0.93
CA LEU A 68 1.98 0.89 0.58
C LEU A 68 1.68 0.46 -0.85
N LEU A 69 0.44 0.68 -1.31
CA LEU A 69 0.07 0.55 -2.72
C LEU A 69 0.90 1.52 -3.59
N GLY A 70 1.09 2.76 -3.14
CA GLY A 70 1.95 3.73 -3.81
C GLY A 70 3.41 3.28 -3.92
N GLU A 71 3.94 2.65 -2.87
CA GLU A 71 5.28 2.05 -2.90
C GLU A 71 5.38 0.89 -3.88
N LEU A 72 4.33 0.05 -3.99
CA LEU A 72 4.27 -1.03 -4.97
C LEU A 72 4.27 -0.49 -6.41
N TYR A 73 3.51 0.56 -6.71
CA TYR A 73 3.54 1.23 -8.02
C TYR A 73 4.93 1.80 -8.33
N GLU A 74 5.56 2.47 -7.37
CA GLU A 74 6.90 3.05 -7.55
C GLU A 74 7.97 1.98 -7.78
N GLN A 75 7.88 0.83 -7.10
CA GLN A 75 8.77 -0.32 -7.32
C GLN A 75 8.63 -0.93 -8.72
N ASN A 76 7.49 -0.73 -9.37
CA ASN A 76 7.18 -1.22 -10.71
C ASN A 76 7.18 -0.09 -11.77
N ASP A 77 7.92 0.99 -11.51
CA ASP A 77 8.12 2.14 -12.41
C ASP A 77 6.85 2.92 -12.82
N ASP A 78 5.72 2.68 -12.16
CA ASP A 78 4.47 3.42 -12.37
C ASP A 78 4.40 4.65 -11.45
N LEU A 79 5.21 5.66 -11.79
CA LEU A 79 5.34 6.86 -10.97
C LEU A 79 4.09 7.74 -10.94
N GLU A 80 3.21 7.60 -11.94
CA GLU A 80 1.94 8.33 -11.98
C GLU A 80 0.98 7.81 -10.91
N ASN A 81 0.76 6.49 -10.87
CA ASN A 81 -0.12 5.91 -9.86
C ASN A 81 0.50 5.99 -8.45
N ALA A 82 1.83 5.88 -8.33
CA ALA A 82 2.53 6.14 -7.07
C ALA A 82 2.29 7.57 -6.56
N TYR A 83 2.40 8.58 -7.44
CA TYR A 83 2.11 9.98 -7.09
C TYR A 83 0.66 10.16 -6.62
N LEU A 84 -0.30 9.56 -7.32
CA LEU A 84 -1.72 9.64 -6.95
C LEU A 84 -1.98 9.01 -5.58
N CYS A 85 -1.41 7.83 -5.30
CA CYS A 85 -1.51 7.19 -3.99
C CYS A 85 -0.94 8.09 -2.87
N TYR A 86 0.27 8.62 -3.06
CA TYR A 86 0.87 9.49 -2.04
C TYR A 86 0.13 10.82 -1.86
N LEU A 87 -0.49 11.34 -2.93
CA LEU A 87 -1.35 12.51 -2.86
C LEU A 87 -2.62 12.22 -2.04
N GLU A 88 -3.31 11.12 -2.33
CA GLU A 88 -4.49 10.70 -1.58
C GLU A 88 -4.17 10.44 -0.10
N ALA A 89 -3.11 9.69 0.16
CA ALA A 89 -2.61 9.44 1.52
C ALA A 89 -2.28 10.77 2.24
N ALA A 90 -1.65 11.74 1.55
CA ALA A 90 -1.38 13.05 2.15
C ALA A 90 -2.67 13.85 2.47
N LEU A 91 -3.72 13.73 1.65
CA LEU A 91 -5.02 14.40 1.88
C LEU A 91 -5.73 13.87 3.13
N ILE A 92 -5.58 12.58 3.43
CA ILE A 92 -6.09 11.96 4.67
C ILE A 92 -5.11 12.11 5.86
N ASN A 93 -4.06 12.91 5.70
CA ASN A 93 -3.02 13.15 6.69
C ASN A 93 -2.25 11.89 7.11
N ASP A 94 -2.07 10.92 6.21
CA ASP A 94 -1.18 9.79 6.43
C ASP A 94 0.29 10.25 6.40
N LEU A 95 1.07 9.81 7.40
CA LEU A 95 2.46 10.28 7.54
C LEU A 95 3.39 9.74 6.45
N ASN A 96 3.14 8.52 5.96
CA ASN A 96 3.95 7.91 4.91
C ASN A 96 3.64 8.56 3.55
N GLY A 97 2.36 8.78 3.26
CA GLY A 97 1.91 9.55 2.10
C GLY A 97 2.53 10.95 2.04
N ILE A 98 2.46 11.72 3.13
CA ILE A 98 3.07 13.06 3.20
C ILE A 98 4.58 13.01 2.96
N LYS A 99 5.28 12.05 3.58
CA LYS A 99 6.74 11.88 3.41
C LYS A 99 7.10 11.53 1.97
N ASN A 100 6.39 10.59 1.35
CA ASN A 100 6.65 10.14 -0.01
C ASN A 100 6.31 11.23 -1.05
N LEU A 101 5.18 11.92 -0.89
CA LEU A 101 4.85 13.07 -1.75
C LEU A 101 5.86 14.21 -1.61
N SER A 102 6.30 14.50 -0.38
CA SER A 102 7.36 15.48 -0.11
C SER A 102 8.68 15.10 -0.77
N ARG A 103 9.05 13.81 -0.73
CA ARG A 103 10.23 13.26 -1.41
C ARG A 103 10.13 13.45 -2.92
N MET A 104 8.97 13.20 -3.53
CA MET A 104 8.76 13.39 -4.98
C MET A 104 9.00 14.83 -5.40
N TYR A 105 8.40 15.82 -4.71
CA TYR A 105 8.66 17.24 -4.99
C TYR A 105 10.10 17.66 -4.71
N LYS A 106 10.71 17.15 -3.63
CA LYS A 106 12.11 17.49 -3.30
C LYS A 106 13.09 17.01 -4.37
N LYS A 107 12.85 15.83 -4.94
CA LYS A 107 13.74 15.18 -5.92
C LYS A 107 13.34 15.45 -7.38
N GLY A 108 12.12 15.91 -7.63
CA GLY A 108 11.58 16.02 -8.98
C GLY A 108 11.22 14.67 -9.62
N ILE A 109 10.71 13.72 -8.82
CA ILE A 109 10.28 12.40 -9.30
C ILE A 109 8.85 12.53 -9.80
N TYR A 110 8.61 12.24 -11.08
CA TYR A 110 7.36 12.45 -11.84
C TYR A 110 6.86 13.90 -11.93
N VAL A 111 6.94 14.67 -10.85
CA VAL A 111 6.62 16.10 -10.79
C VAL A 111 7.86 16.99 -10.93
N GLN A 112 7.67 18.23 -11.36
CA GLN A 112 8.74 19.23 -11.32
C GLN A 112 9.24 19.44 -9.88
N LYS A 113 10.56 19.52 -9.72
CA LYS A 113 11.19 19.79 -8.43
C LYS A 113 10.66 21.10 -7.81
N ASP A 114 10.12 21.01 -6.60
CA ASP A 114 9.62 22.14 -5.82
C ASP A 114 9.95 21.98 -4.33
N GLU A 115 11.05 22.61 -3.90
CA GLU A 115 11.50 22.57 -2.52
C GLU A 115 10.57 23.30 -1.55
N LYS A 116 9.84 24.33 -2.01
CA LYS A 116 8.89 25.07 -1.16
C LYS A 116 7.70 24.17 -0.84
N LYS A 117 7.16 23.48 -1.83
CA LYS A 117 6.05 22.53 -1.66
C LYS A 117 6.46 21.35 -0.78
N ALA A 118 7.65 20.78 -0.99
CA ALA A 118 8.20 19.73 -0.12
C ALA A 118 8.35 20.18 1.33
N LYS A 119 8.86 21.39 1.58
CA LYS A 119 8.95 21.95 2.95
C LYS A 119 7.59 22.12 3.60
N LYS A 120 6.59 22.61 2.85
CA LYS A 120 5.21 22.76 3.35
C LYS A 120 4.60 21.41 3.73
N LEU A 121 4.78 20.37 2.91
CA LEU A 121 4.35 19.01 3.22
C LEU A 121 5.03 18.48 4.50
N ASN A 122 6.34 18.65 4.65
CA ASN A 122 7.05 18.25 5.87
C ASN A 122 6.63 19.01 7.14
N MET A 123 6.10 20.22 7.00
CA MET A 123 5.54 20.95 8.14
C MET A 123 4.19 20.37 8.58
N LEU A 124 3.42 19.79 7.66
CA LEU A 124 2.15 19.12 7.99
C LEU A 124 2.40 17.84 8.81
N SER A 125 3.43 17.07 8.48
CA SER A 125 3.76 15.83 9.21
C SER A 125 4.27 16.05 10.64
N LYS A 126 4.72 17.26 11.00
CA LYS A 126 5.30 17.58 12.33
C LYS A 126 4.31 18.14 13.35
N LYS A 127 3.07 18.43 12.96
CA LYS A 127 2.05 19.04 13.84
C LYS A 127 1.22 18.03 14.64
N ARG A 128 1.75 16.83 14.87
CA ARG A 128 1.08 15.74 15.60
C ARG A 128 1.87 15.37 16.83
#